data_AF-A0A1Y5DZ37-F1
#
_entry.id   AF-A0A1Y5DZ37-F1
#
_cell.length_a   1.000
_cell.length_b   1.000
_cell.length_c   1.000
_cell.angle_alpha   90.00
_cell.angle_beta   90.00
_cell.angle_gamma   90.00
#
_symmetry.space_group_name_H-M   'P 1'
#
loop_
_entity.id
_entity.type
_entity.pdbx_description
1 polymer ?
#
loop_
_entity_poly.entity_id
_entity_poly.type
_entity_poly.pdbx_seq_one_letter_code
_entity_poly.pdbx_strand_id
1 'polypeptide(L)'
;LVILLAEHQTIIKQLHQLNIATFTVKNNTLAGIQTSIQQIGERTGQQKQASTLNNTILHKIQHIQTKTAGLARPTVMLAMGHSLGDDQMRSVFIAGQNDFYNDLIYLAGGENVYQDRRLKVPTVSAEGLLKLNPDIIFDIFPEAHEHDYDLSQVKNQWQSLELITAVKNNQVHIIEQGYATIPGPRIFLLLEQMAPLIHPELDWEMQQ
;
A
#
# COMPACT_ATOMS: atom_id res chain seq x y z
N LEU A 1 26.67 9.42 -9.80
CA LEU A 1 25.99 9.10 -8.52
C LEU A 1 24.82 8.19 -8.83
N VAL A 2 24.78 6.98 -8.28
CA VAL A 2 23.67 6.03 -8.46
C VAL A 2 22.91 5.91 -7.15
N ILE A 3 21.60 6.15 -7.17
CA ILE A 3 20.73 6.05 -5.99
C ILE A 3 20.09 4.66 -5.99
N LEU A 4 20.25 3.93 -4.88
CA LEU A 4 19.77 2.55 -4.74
C LEU A 4 19.07 2.34 -3.42
N LEU A 5 18.25 1.30 -3.34
CA LEU A 5 17.70 0.82 -2.08
C LEU A 5 18.79 0.14 -1.26
N ALA A 6 18.74 0.32 0.07
CA ALA A 6 19.67 -0.30 1.00
C ALA A 6 19.66 -1.85 0.93
N GLU A 7 18.60 -2.46 0.42
CA GLU A 7 18.52 -3.91 0.24
C GLU A 7 19.36 -4.45 -0.93
N HIS A 8 19.75 -3.60 -1.90
CA HIS A 8 20.48 -4.00 -3.11
C HIS A 8 21.99 -4.22 -2.89
N GLN A 9 22.35 -4.94 -1.82
CA GLN A 9 23.72 -5.12 -1.34
C GLN A 9 24.69 -5.64 -2.40
N THR A 10 24.26 -6.59 -3.24
CA THR A 10 25.10 -7.14 -4.31
C THR A 10 25.44 -6.09 -5.38
N ILE A 11 24.44 -5.33 -5.83
CA ILE A 11 24.63 -4.28 -6.84
C ILE A 11 25.50 -3.15 -6.27
N ILE A 12 25.27 -2.76 -5.02
CA ILE A 12 26.09 -1.75 -4.33
C ILE A 12 27.56 -2.18 -4.32
N LYS A 13 27.87 -3.43 -3.97
CA LYS A 13 29.24 -3.96 -3.99
C LYS A 13 29.87 -3.91 -5.38
N GLN A 14 29.13 -4.33 -6.41
CA GLN A 14 29.61 -4.31 -7.80
C GLN A 14 29.92 -2.88 -8.28
N LEU A 15 29.03 -1.92 -8.00
CA LEU A 15 29.25 -0.51 -8.37
C LEU A 15 30.47 0.09 -7.65
N HIS A 16 30.68 -0.26 -6.37
CA HIS A 16 31.86 0.15 -5.62
C HIS A 16 33.17 -0.38 -6.24
N GLN A 17 33.19 -1.65 -6.69
CA GLN A 17 34.37 -2.23 -7.37
C GLN A 17 34.70 -1.52 -8.69
N LEU A 18 33.69 -0.93 -9.33
CA LEU A 18 33.83 -0.13 -10.55
C LEU A 18 34.13 1.36 -10.28
N ASN A 19 34.39 1.75 -9.02
CA ASN A 19 34.58 3.14 -8.59
C ASN A 19 33.39 4.07 -8.92
N ILE A 20 32.17 3.53 -9.00
CA ILE A 20 30.96 4.30 -9.24
C ILE A 20 30.40 4.76 -7.90
N ALA A 21 30.26 6.08 -7.73
CA ALA A 21 29.68 6.65 -6.52
C ALA A 21 28.21 6.23 -6.34
N THR A 22 27.89 5.64 -5.19
CA THR A 22 26.54 5.21 -4.83
C THR A 22 25.98 6.01 -3.64
N PHE A 23 24.67 6.11 -3.56
CA PHE A 23 23.95 6.64 -2.40
C PHE A 23 22.76 5.73 -2.11
N THR A 24 22.64 5.26 -0.87
CA THR A 24 21.61 4.30 -0.48
C THR A 24 20.51 4.98 0.31
N VAL A 25 19.26 4.57 0.04
CA VAL A 25 18.06 5.08 0.72
C VAL A 25 17.21 3.91 1.23
N LYS A 26 16.31 4.19 2.18
CA LYS A 26 15.38 3.22 2.76
C LYS A 26 13.96 3.73 2.61
N ASN A 27 13.10 2.97 1.94
CA ASN A 27 11.73 3.38 1.61
C ASN A 27 10.68 2.34 2.01
N ASN A 28 11.01 1.43 2.91
CA ASN A 28 10.11 0.35 3.35
C ASN A 28 8.96 0.79 4.28
N THR A 29 8.93 2.05 4.68
CA THR A 29 7.91 2.69 5.53
C THR A 29 7.62 4.08 4.97
N LEU A 30 6.47 4.68 5.31
CA LEU A 30 6.14 6.03 4.85
C LEU A 30 7.15 7.07 5.37
N ALA A 31 7.59 6.94 6.63
CA ALA A 31 8.63 7.79 7.20
C ALA A 31 9.98 7.60 6.48
N GLY A 32 10.32 6.38 6.08
CA GLY A 32 11.49 6.09 5.25
C GLY A 32 11.42 6.78 3.89
N ILE A 33 10.25 6.77 3.25
CA ILE A 33 10.02 7.47 1.98
C ILE A 33 10.25 8.98 2.14
N GLN A 34 9.65 9.62 3.15
CA GLN A 34 9.83 11.06 3.42
C GLN A 34 11.30 11.41 3.71
N THR A 35 11.98 10.57 4.47
CA THR A 35 13.42 10.71 4.76
C THR A 35 14.25 10.59 3.48
N SER A 36 13.91 9.63 2.61
CA SER A 36 14.58 9.41 1.33
C SER A 36 14.40 10.60 0.39
N ILE A 37 13.20 11.21 0.36
CA ILE A 37 12.93 12.43 -0.41
C ILE A 37 13.88 13.56 0.03
N GLN A 38 13.98 13.79 1.34
CA GLN A 38 14.84 14.83 1.91
C GLN A 38 16.33 14.58 1.58
N GLN A 39 16.79 13.35 1.81
CA GLN A 39 18.16 12.92 1.55
C GLN A 39 18.55 13.05 0.07
N ILE A 40 17.66 12.65 -0.84
CA ILE A 40 17.89 12.80 -2.28
C ILE A 40 17.95 14.28 -2.66
N GLY A 41 17.06 15.11 -2.11
CA GLY A 41 17.10 16.57 -2.28
C GLY A 41 18.44 17.17 -1.86
N GLU A 42 18.96 16.80 -0.69
CA GLU A 42 20.28 17.27 -0.21
C GLU A 42 21.43 16.82 -1.10
N ARG A 43 21.41 15.56 -1.54
CA ARG A 43 22.45 15.00 -2.42
C ARG A 43 22.45 15.58 -3.83
N THR A 44 21.32 16.09 -4.30
CA THR A 44 21.14 16.61 -5.65
C THR A 44 21.08 18.14 -5.72
N GLY A 45 21.19 18.83 -4.58
CA GLY A 45 21.07 20.29 -4.52
C GLY A 45 19.64 20.82 -4.72
N GLN A 46 18.63 19.98 -4.46
CA GLN A 46 17.20 20.26 -4.62
C GLN A 46 16.46 20.26 -3.26
N GLN A 47 17.10 20.79 -2.21
CA GLN A 47 16.57 20.78 -0.83
C GLN A 47 15.20 21.47 -0.74
N LYS A 48 15.02 22.59 -1.46
CA LYS A 48 13.76 23.35 -1.43
C LYS A 48 12.61 22.52 -2.00
N GLN A 49 12.83 21.83 -3.12
CA GLN A 49 11.83 20.98 -3.77
C GLN A 49 11.48 19.78 -2.90
N ALA A 50 12.47 19.14 -2.28
CA ALA A 50 12.25 18.04 -1.35
C ALA A 50 11.43 18.47 -0.13
N SER A 51 11.76 19.63 0.45
CA SER A 51 11.01 20.22 1.57
C SER A 51 9.57 20.54 1.19
N THR A 52 9.35 21.19 0.04
CA THR A 52 7.99 21.47 -0.47
C THR A 52 7.19 20.18 -0.65
N LEU A 53 7.78 19.15 -1.29
CA LEU A 53 7.11 17.88 -1.51
C LEU A 53 6.72 17.18 -0.20
N ASN A 54 7.64 17.12 0.77
CA ASN A 54 7.37 16.54 2.08
C ASN A 54 6.30 17.32 2.85
N ASN A 55 6.27 18.65 2.74
CA ASN A 55 5.24 19.48 3.38
C ASN A 55 3.86 19.21 2.77
N THR A 56 3.76 19.09 1.44
CA THR A 56 2.52 18.71 0.76
C THR A 56 2.02 17.35 1.23
N ILE A 57 2.91 16.36 1.30
CA ILE A 57 2.59 15.02 1.81
C ILE A 57 2.09 15.09 3.26
N LEU A 58 2.81 15.81 4.13
CA LEU A 58 2.46 15.93 5.54
C LEU A 58 1.08 16.58 5.72
N HIS A 59 0.78 17.64 4.97
CA HIS A 59 -0.51 18.32 5.03
C HIS A 59 -1.67 17.37 4.65
N LYS A 60 -1.48 16.56 3.60
CA LYS A 60 -2.48 15.56 3.18
C LYS A 60 -2.70 14.48 4.25
N ILE A 61 -1.62 13.96 4.84
CA ILE A 61 -1.71 13.00 5.96
C ILE A 61 -2.48 13.60 7.12
N GLN A 62 -2.12 14.81 7.55
CA GLN A 62 -2.75 15.50 8.68
C GLN A 62 -4.23 15.78 8.43
N HIS A 63 -4.59 16.17 7.21
CA HIS A 63 -5.97 16.38 6.82
C HIS A 63 -6.81 15.11 6.99
N ILE A 64 -6.34 13.98 6.46
CA ILE A 64 -7.01 12.69 6.54
C ILE A 64 -7.11 12.24 8.00
N GLN A 65 -6.01 12.27 8.75
CA GLN A 65 -6.00 11.86 10.16
C GLN A 65 -6.92 12.72 11.04
N THR A 66 -7.04 14.02 10.74
CA THR A 66 -7.94 14.91 11.49
C THR A 66 -9.39 14.56 11.22
N LYS A 67 -9.74 14.25 9.96
CA LYS A 67 -11.11 13.86 9.58
C LYS A 67 -11.52 12.51 10.16
N THR A 68 -10.60 11.55 10.23
CA THR A 68 -10.85 10.21 10.75
C THR A 68 -10.64 10.10 12.27
N ALA A 69 -10.21 11.18 12.92
CA ALA A 69 -9.96 11.20 14.35
C ALA A 69 -11.23 10.90 15.15
N GLY A 70 -11.15 9.90 16.03
CA GLY A 70 -12.25 9.53 16.94
C GLY A 70 -13.33 8.64 16.31
N LEU A 71 -13.21 8.27 15.04
CA LEU A 71 -14.10 7.29 14.42
C LEU A 71 -13.70 5.86 14.80
N ALA A 72 -14.65 4.93 14.68
CA ALA A 72 -14.35 3.51 14.72
C ALA A 72 -13.42 3.16 13.56
N ARG A 73 -12.50 2.21 13.76
CA ARG A 73 -11.52 1.82 12.74
C ARG A 73 -11.94 0.48 12.14
N PRO A 74 -12.51 0.44 10.92
CA PRO A 74 -12.85 -0.82 10.29
C PRO A 74 -11.62 -1.68 10.08
N THR A 75 -11.80 -3.00 10.15
CA THR A 75 -10.71 -3.93 9.82
C THR A 75 -10.51 -4.00 8.31
N VAL A 76 -9.27 -3.79 7.88
CA VAL A 76 -8.87 -3.69 6.49
C VAL A 76 -7.87 -4.79 6.18
N MET A 77 -8.08 -5.49 5.08
CA MET A 77 -7.09 -6.38 4.49
C MET A 77 -6.60 -5.79 3.17
N LEU A 78 -5.29 -5.75 2.95
CA LEU A 78 -4.72 -5.39 1.67
C LEU A 78 -4.09 -6.63 1.03
N ALA A 79 -4.64 -7.05 -0.11
CA ALA A 79 -4.11 -8.11 -0.95
C ALA A 79 -3.11 -7.52 -1.94
N MET A 80 -1.96 -8.17 -2.07
CA MET A 80 -0.88 -7.83 -3.01
C MET A 80 -0.81 -8.85 -4.16
N GLY A 81 -1.75 -9.79 -4.20
CA GLY A 81 -1.82 -10.86 -5.17
C GLY A 81 -2.56 -12.06 -4.60
N HIS A 82 -3.00 -12.94 -5.49
CA HIS A 82 -3.74 -14.14 -5.15
C HIS A 82 -3.30 -15.32 -6.03
N SER A 83 -3.45 -16.53 -5.50
CA SER A 83 -3.21 -17.78 -6.22
C SER A 83 -4.54 -18.48 -6.44
N LEU A 84 -4.72 -18.97 -7.67
CA LEU A 84 -5.92 -19.65 -8.12
C LEU A 84 -5.73 -21.18 -8.09
N GLY A 85 -6.81 -21.89 -7.76
CA GLY A 85 -6.98 -23.32 -8.00
C GLY A 85 -7.82 -23.57 -9.25
N ASP A 86 -8.83 -24.44 -9.15
CA ASP A 86 -9.84 -24.70 -10.19
C ASP A 86 -10.76 -23.47 -10.38
N ASP A 87 -10.20 -22.35 -10.84
CA ASP A 87 -10.82 -21.02 -10.98
C ASP A 87 -11.37 -20.39 -9.69
N GLN A 88 -11.05 -20.99 -8.53
CA GLN A 88 -11.39 -20.47 -7.21
C GLN A 88 -10.17 -19.93 -6.47
N MET A 89 -10.39 -18.92 -5.63
CA MET A 89 -9.34 -18.30 -4.83
C MET A 89 -8.85 -19.29 -3.77
N ARG A 90 -7.62 -19.78 -3.93
CA ARG A 90 -7.01 -20.74 -3.00
C ARG A 90 -6.31 -20.03 -1.85
N SER A 91 -5.52 -19.03 -2.18
CA SER A 91 -4.78 -18.25 -1.19
C SER A 91 -4.49 -16.83 -1.66
N VAL A 92 -4.33 -15.92 -0.71
CA VAL A 92 -4.04 -14.51 -0.95
C VAL A 92 -2.76 -14.12 -0.23
N PHE A 93 -1.90 -13.36 -0.90
CA PHE A 93 -0.72 -12.72 -0.31
C PHE A 93 -1.15 -11.35 0.21
N ILE A 94 -1.05 -11.13 1.51
CA ILE A 94 -1.56 -9.90 2.14
C ILE A 94 -0.43 -9.05 2.73
N ALA A 95 -0.70 -7.76 2.94
CA ALA A 95 0.20 -6.88 3.67
C ALA A 95 0.25 -7.26 5.16
N GLY A 96 1.45 -7.47 5.68
CA GLY A 96 1.69 -7.72 7.10
C GLY A 96 1.74 -6.41 7.90
N GLN A 97 2.36 -6.47 9.08
CA GLN A 97 2.46 -5.30 9.98
C GLN A 97 3.69 -4.41 9.71
N ASN A 98 4.63 -4.89 8.89
CA ASN A 98 5.96 -4.28 8.73
C ASN A 98 6.22 -3.84 7.27
N ASP A 99 5.26 -3.15 6.67
CA ASP A 99 5.33 -2.55 5.34
C ASP A 99 4.61 -1.20 5.30
N PHE A 100 4.76 -0.48 4.19
CA PHE A 100 4.12 0.82 4.00
C PHE A 100 2.59 0.72 3.84
N TYR A 101 2.04 -0.44 3.45
CA TYR A 101 0.60 -0.61 3.35
C TYR A 101 -0.07 -0.58 4.72
N ASN A 102 0.56 -1.18 5.73
CA ASN A 102 0.11 -1.08 7.11
C ASN A 102 0.05 0.37 7.60
N ASP A 103 1.09 1.17 7.30
CA ASP A 103 1.11 2.60 7.61
C ASP A 103 -0.05 3.33 6.93
N LEU A 104 -0.32 3.04 5.65
CA LEU A 104 -1.42 3.65 4.89
C LEU A 104 -2.80 3.30 5.48
N ILE A 105 -3.05 2.03 5.78
CA ILE A 105 -4.28 1.57 6.45
C ILE A 105 -4.46 2.35 7.75
N TYR A 106 -3.39 2.45 8.55
CA TYR A 106 -3.45 3.15 9.83
C TYR A 106 -3.75 4.65 9.67
N LEU A 107 -3.08 5.33 8.74
CA LEU A 107 -3.28 6.76 8.48
C LEU A 107 -4.67 7.05 7.89
N ALA A 108 -5.23 6.11 7.12
CA ALA A 108 -6.54 6.22 6.52
C ALA A 108 -7.70 6.02 7.51
N GLY A 109 -7.40 5.73 8.78
CA GLY A 109 -8.42 5.47 9.82
C GLY A 109 -8.84 4.00 9.94
N GLY A 110 -8.25 3.09 9.17
CA GLY A 110 -8.50 1.64 9.29
C GLY A 110 -7.59 0.96 10.31
N GLU A 111 -7.82 -0.32 10.53
CA GLU A 111 -6.92 -1.23 11.27
C GLU A 111 -6.60 -2.45 10.40
N ASN A 112 -5.33 -2.84 10.30
CA ASN A 112 -4.97 -4.04 9.54
C ASN A 112 -5.55 -5.29 10.22
N VAL A 113 -6.36 -6.08 9.51
CA VAL A 113 -6.97 -7.30 10.06
C VAL A 113 -5.93 -8.35 10.48
N TYR A 114 -4.74 -8.34 9.85
CA TYR A 114 -3.66 -9.27 10.15
C TYR A 114 -2.69 -8.69 11.18
N GLN A 115 -2.73 -9.21 12.40
CA GLN A 115 -2.00 -8.66 13.55
C GLN A 115 -0.68 -9.37 13.87
N ASP A 116 -0.37 -10.49 13.21
CA ASP A 116 0.88 -11.20 13.41
C ASP A 116 2.06 -10.44 12.76
N ARG A 117 3.15 -10.29 13.50
CA ARG A 117 4.31 -9.47 13.09
C ARG A 117 5.45 -10.28 12.50
N ARG A 118 5.34 -11.60 12.45
CA ARG A 118 6.43 -12.49 12.02
C ARG A 118 6.70 -12.40 10.52
N LEU A 119 5.64 -12.28 9.72
CA LEU A 119 5.72 -12.27 8.26
C LEU A 119 5.39 -10.88 7.72
N LYS A 120 6.22 -10.41 6.78
CA LYS A 120 5.95 -9.17 6.03
C LYS A 120 4.84 -9.35 4.99
N VAL A 121 4.85 -10.50 4.32
CA VAL A 121 3.86 -10.88 3.31
C VAL A 121 3.31 -12.26 3.67
N PRO A 122 2.30 -12.32 4.56
CA PRO A 122 1.63 -13.58 4.88
C PRO A 122 0.86 -14.13 3.67
N THR A 123 0.86 -15.45 3.52
CA THR A 123 -0.05 -16.17 2.62
C THR A 123 -1.20 -16.73 3.43
N VAL A 124 -2.43 -16.40 3.07
CA VAL A 124 -3.65 -16.77 3.79
C VAL A 124 -4.54 -17.60 2.89
N SER A 125 -5.02 -18.76 3.36
CA SER A 125 -5.98 -19.60 2.62
C SER A 125 -7.39 -19.02 2.65
N ALA A 126 -8.31 -19.53 1.83
CA ALA A 126 -9.73 -19.15 1.89
C ALA A 126 -10.34 -19.30 3.30
N GLU A 127 -10.04 -20.37 4.02
CA GLU A 127 -10.50 -20.56 5.41
C GLU A 127 -9.83 -19.57 6.37
N GLY A 128 -8.57 -19.25 6.12
CA GLY A 128 -7.85 -18.20 6.85
C GLY A 128 -8.48 -16.81 6.65
N LEU A 129 -8.91 -16.50 5.43
CA LEU A 129 -9.63 -15.26 5.11
C LEU A 129 -10.96 -15.19 5.83
N LEU A 130 -11.72 -16.28 5.88
CA LEU A 130 -12.95 -16.37 6.65
C LEU A 130 -12.72 -16.20 8.15
N LYS A 131 -11.57 -16.66 8.67
CA LYS A 131 -11.20 -16.47 10.08
C LYS A 131 -10.77 -15.03 10.39
N LEU A 132 -10.05 -14.37 9.48
CA LEU A 132 -9.69 -12.96 9.60
C LEU A 132 -10.93 -12.06 9.50
N ASN A 133 -11.80 -12.38 8.54
CA ASN A 133 -13.10 -11.73 8.29
C ASN A 133 -13.04 -10.19 8.25
N PRO A 134 -12.24 -9.58 7.33
CA PRO A 134 -12.12 -8.14 7.25
C PRO A 134 -13.44 -7.46 6.87
N ASP A 135 -13.62 -6.22 7.34
CA ASP A 135 -14.72 -5.34 6.94
C ASP A 135 -14.51 -4.79 5.52
N ILE A 136 -13.25 -4.57 5.13
CA ILE A 136 -12.86 -3.98 3.85
C ILE A 136 -11.67 -4.74 3.27
N ILE A 137 -11.69 -4.98 1.96
CA ILE A 137 -10.58 -5.57 1.20
C ILE A 137 -10.14 -4.58 0.13
N PHE A 138 -8.84 -4.25 0.11
CA PHE A 138 -8.18 -3.61 -1.02
C PHE A 138 -7.37 -4.66 -1.77
N ASP A 139 -7.63 -4.86 -3.05
CA ASP A 139 -6.82 -5.72 -3.91
C ASP A 139 -5.94 -4.86 -4.82
N ILE A 140 -4.64 -4.83 -4.54
CA ILE A 140 -3.68 -4.07 -5.34
C ILE A 140 -3.33 -4.88 -6.57
N PHE A 141 -3.89 -4.47 -7.70
CA PHE A 141 -3.81 -5.20 -8.97
C PHE A 141 -3.35 -4.25 -10.08
N PRO A 142 -2.09 -3.77 -10.04
CA PRO A 142 -1.58 -2.87 -11.05
C PRO A 142 -1.55 -3.56 -12.43
N GLU A 143 -1.58 -2.77 -13.50
CA GLU A 143 -1.36 -3.26 -14.89
C GLU A 143 -2.47 -4.15 -15.47
N ALA A 144 -3.69 -4.16 -14.90
CA ALA A 144 -4.85 -4.86 -15.47
C ALA A 144 -5.09 -4.50 -16.95
N HIS A 145 -4.90 -3.22 -17.29
CA HIS A 145 -5.05 -2.69 -18.64
C HIS A 145 -3.91 -3.04 -19.60
N GLU A 146 -2.71 -3.36 -19.09
CA GLU A 146 -1.55 -3.67 -19.93
C GLU A 146 -1.54 -5.14 -20.40
N HIS A 147 -2.30 -6.00 -19.69
CA HIS A 147 -2.35 -7.44 -19.93
C HIS A 147 -3.73 -7.97 -20.34
N ASP A 148 -4.68 -7.07 -20.70
CA ASP A 148 -6.08 -7.41 -21.00
C ASP A 148 -6.73 -8.30 -19.92
N TYR A 149 -6.41 -8.04 -18.65
CA TYR A 149 -6.92 -8.85 -17.55
C TYR A 149 -8.42 -8.60 -17.36
N ASP A 150 -9.19 -9.68 -17.24
CA ASP A 150 -10.62 -9.58 -16.97
C ASP A 150 -10.86 -9.27 -15.49
N LEU A 151 -11.00 -7.98 -15.17
CA LEU A 151 -11.36 -7.52 -13.82
C LEU A 151 -12.68 -8.12 -13.32
N SER A 152 -13.58 -8.50 -14.23
CA SER A 152 -14.81 -9.19 -13.84
C SER A 152 -14.50 -10.58 -13.27
N GLN A 153 -13.48 -11.27 -13.80
CA GLN A 153 -13.01 -12.53 -13.26
C GLN A 153 -12.44 -12.35 -11.85
N VAL A 154 -11.57 -11.35 -11.63
CA VAL A 154 -11.01 -11.05 -10.30
C VAL A 154 -12.12 -10.74 -9.30
N LYS A 155 -13.11 -9.95 -9.72
CA LYS A 155 -14.29 -9.65 -8.90
C LYS A 155 -15.11 -10.91 -8.59
N ASN A 156 -15.35 -11.78 -9.58
CA ASN A 156 -16.07 -13.04 -9.41
C ASN A 156 -15.34 -13.98 -8.44
N GLN A 157 -14.01 -14.01 -8.47
CA GLN A 157 -13.20 -14.80 -7.55
C GLN A 157 -13.39 -14.32 -6.10
N TRP A 158 -13.36 -13.01 -5.85
CA TRP A 158 -13.69 -12.47 -4.54
C TRP A 158 -15.14 -12.74 -4.14
N GLN A 159 -16.07 -12.61 -5.08
CA GLN A 159 -17.50 -12.89 -4.85
C GLN A 159 -17.75 -14.35 -4.46
N SER A 160 -16.93 -15.31 -4.88
CA SER A 160 -17.04 -16.71 -4.45
C SER A 160 -16.85 -16.91 -2.94
N LEU A 161 -16.22 -15.95 -2.24
CA LEU A 161 -15.99 -15.97 -0.80
C LEU A 161 -17.13 -15.28 -0.02
N GLU A 162 -18.38 -15.62 -0.36
CA GLU A 162 -19.60 -14.96 0.11
C GLU A 162 -19.77 -14.92 1.63
N LEU A 163 -19.02 -15.71 2.41
CA LEU A 163 -19.12 -15.73 3.86
C LEU A 163 -18.35 -14.58 4.55
N ILE A 164 -17.41 -13.95 3.85
CA ILE A 164 -16.57 -12.86 4.36
C ILE A 164 -17.37 -11.55 4.42
N THR A 165 -17.27 -10.80 5.53
CA THR A 165 -17.98 -9.52 5.74
C THR A 165 -17.78 -8.54 4.59
N ALA A 166 -16.53 -8.26 4.20
CA ALA A 166 -16.25 -7.36 3.09
C ALA A 166 -16.94 -7.77 1.78
N VAL A 167 -16.99 -9.07 1.47
CA VAL A 167 -17.63 -9.57 0.24
C VAL A 167 -19.14 -9.39 0.32
N LYS A 168 -19.78 -9.77 1.44
CA LYS A 168 -21.22 -9.59 1.68
C LYS A 168 -21.66 -8.14 1.54
N ASN A 169 -20.83 -7.21 2.02
CA ASN A 169 -21.13 -5.79 2.04
C ASN A 169 -20.65 -5.05 0.78
N ASN A 170 -20.13 -5.76 -0.23
CA ASN A 170 -19.57 -5.19 -1.45
C ASN A 170 -18.46 -4.14 -1.15
N GLN A 171 -17.62 -4.44 -0.15
CA GLN A 171 -16.47 -3.66 0.30
C GLN A 171 -15.15 -4.27 -0.17
N VAL A 172 -15.14 -4.81 -1.38
CA VAL A 172 -13.93 -5.28 -2.07
C VAL A 172 -13.60 -4.26 -3.16
N HIS A 173 -12.45 -3.60 -3.01
CA HIS A 173 -12.00 -2.50 -3.86
C HIS A 173 -10.74 -2.90 -4.59
N ILE A 174 -10.82 -3.01 -5.92
CA ILE A 174 -9.65 -3.31 -6.77
C ILE A 174 -8.96 -1.99 -7.12
N ILE A 175 -7.66 -1.91 -6.85
CA ILE A 175 -6.83 -0.72 -7.08
C ILE A 175 -5.82 -1.02 -8.18
N GLU A 176 -6.06 -0.45 -9.36
CA GLU A 176 -5.29 -0.74 -10.58
C GLU A 176 -4.09 0.20 -10.78
N GLN A 177 -3.90 1.13 -9.85
CA GLN A 177 -2.96 2.22 -10.01
C GLN A 177 -1.51 1.74 -9.84
N GLY A 178 -0.69 1.87 -10.87
CA GLY A 178 0.72 1.41 -10.84
C GLY A 178 1.60 2.08 -9.77
N TYR A 179 1.20 3.22 -9.23
CA TYR A 179 1.90 3.82 -8.09
C TYR A 179 1.69 3.04 -6.77
N ALA A 180 0.65 2.21 -6.68
CA ALA A 180 0.26 1.51 -5.46
C ALA A 180 1.32 0.48 -5.01
N THR A 181 2.17 0.01 -5.91
CA THR A 181 3.24 -0.96 -5.62
C THR A 181 4.63 -0.34 -5.49
N ILE A 182 4.75 0.99 -5.69
CA ILE A 182 6.04 1.67 -5.73
C ILE A 182 6.20 2.54 -4.48
N PRO A 183 7.08 2.15 -3.53
CA PRO A 183 7.36 2.92 -2.31
C PRO A 183 8.15 4.22 -2.61
N GLY A 184 7.45 5.22 -3.13
CA GLY A 184 7.98 6.54 -3.48
C GLY A 184 6.94 7.64 -3.23
N PRO A 185 7.19 8.89 -3.66
CA PRO A 185 6.33 10.03 -3.33
C PRO A 185 4.86 9.87 -3.74
N ARG A 186 4.58 9.12 -4.81
CA ARG A 186 3.21 8.88 -5.29
C ARG A 186 2.42 7.90 -4.45
N ILE A 187 3.05 7.18 -3.51
CA ILE A 187 2.33 6.23 -2.66
C ILE A 187 1.28 6.92 -1.79
N PHE A 188 1.46 8.20 -1.48
CA PHE A 188 0.47 8.97 -0.72
C PHE A 188 -0.83 9.23 -1.50
N LEU A 189 -0.84 9.06 -2.82
CA LEU A 189 -2.10 9.04 -3.59
C LEU A 189 -2.97 7.83 -3.20
N LEU A 190 -2.35 6.71 -2.82
CA LEU A 190 -3.07 5.55 -2.33
C LEU A 190 -3.75 5.84 -0.99
N LEU A 191 -3.12 6.65 -0.12
CA LEU A 191 -3.74 7.12 1.13
C LEU A 191 -5.03 7.92 0.85
N GLU A 192 -4.95 8.85 -0.09
CA GLU A 192 -6.08 9.69 -0.52
C GLU A 192 -7.20 8.87 -1.16
N GLN A 193 -6.87 7.77 -1.86
CA GLN A 193 -7.85 6.86 -2.43
C GLN A 193 -8.49 5.94 -1.39
N MET A 194 -7.71 5.45 -0.42
CA MET A 194 -8.20 4.50 0.60
C MET A 194 -9.09 5.17 1.64
N ALA A 195 -8.78 6.40 2.08
CA ALA A 195 -9.49 7.02 3.19
C ALA A 195 -11.00 7.21 2.93
N PRO A 196 -11.45 7.65 1.74
CA PRO A 196 -12.87 7.72 1.41
C PRO A 196 -13.57 6.36 1.32
N LEU A 197 -12.82 5.31 0.99
CA LEU A 197 -13.35 3.94 0.91
C LEU A 197 -13.46 3.30 2.30
N ILE A 198 -12.59 3.69 3.24
CA ILE A 198 -12.65 3.26 4.64
C ILE A 198 -13.72 4.02 5.42
N HIS A 199 -13.85 5.33 5.17
CA HIS A 199 -14.81 6.22 5.84
C HIS A 199 -15.69 6.97 4.83
N PRO A 200 -16.62 6.27 4.15
CA PRO A 200 -17.52 6.87 3.16
C PRO A 200 -18.55 7.84 3.79
N GLU A 201 -18.73 7.79 5.12
CA GLU A 201 -19.61 8.68 5.87
C GLU A 201 -19.10 10.12 6.00
N LEU A 202 -17.81 10.36 5.71
CA LEU A 202 -17.19 11.67 5.81
C LEU A 202 -17.32 12.45 4.49
N ASP A 203 -17.37 13.78 4.62
CA ASP A 203 -17.30 14.67 3.47
C ASP A 203 -15.84 14.86 3.02
N TRP A 204 -15.48 14.24 1.91
CA TRP A 204 -14.16 14.34 1.29
C TRP A 204 -14.17 15.41 0.22
N GLU A 205 -13.95 16.68 0.60
CA GLU A 205 -13.60 17.72 -0.37
C GLU A 205 -12.37 17.28 -1.18
N MET A 206 -12.57 16.84 -2.42
CA MET A 206 -11.47 16.51 -3.32
C MET A 206 -10.75 17.81 -3.69
N GLN A 207 -9.63 18.09 -3.02
CA GLN A 207 -8.75 19.17 -3.44
C GLN A 207 -8.12 18.79 -4.78
N GLN A 208 -8.63 19.37 -5.87
CA GLN A 208 -8.05 19.32 -7.21
C GLN A 208 -6.65 19.94 -7.23
#